data_AF-A0A803QWW4-F1
#
_entry.id   AF-A0A803QWW4-F1
#
_cell.length_a   1.000
_cell.length_b   1.000
_cell.length_c   1.000
_cell.angle_alpha   90.00
_cell.angle_beta   90.00
_cell.angle_gamma   90.00
#
_symmetry.space_group_name_H-M   'P 1'
#
loop_
_entity.id
_entity.type
_entity.pdbx_description
1 polymer ?
#
loop_
_entity_poly.entity_id
_entity_poly.type
_entity_poly.pdbx_seq_one_letter_code
_entity_poly.pdbx_strand_id
1 'polypeptide(L)'
;MGVSEEEIEKYRNYYNGKREKEISEVNPKPNNGLASKLIDWFEKLVVKLMYYNNSSSSSSALHFLSGNFTPNRHETPPTKDLHVLGYLPVSTSFTIYIL
;
A
#
# COMPACT_ATOMS: atom_id res chain seq x y z
N MET A 1 -42.40 3.40 18.94
CA MET A 1 -41.43 4.29 18.25
C MET A 1 -40.55 3.41 17.39
N GLY A 2 -41.00 3.09 16.19
CA GLY A 2 -40.18 2.41 15.18
C GLY A 2 -39.68 3.47 14.21
N VAL A 3 -38.40 3.42 13.88
CA VAL A 3 -37.84 4.21 12.77
C VAL A 3 -38.53 3.73 11.49
N SER A 4 -39.04 4.65 10.67
CA SER A 4 -39.71 4.27 9.43
C SER A 4 -38.69 3.68 8.46
N GLU A 5 -39.14 2.73 7.63
CA GLU A 5 -38.31 2.06 6.63
C GLU A 5 -37.65 3.06 5.67
N GLU A 6 -38.30 4.21 5.48
CA GLU A 6 -37.88 5.33 4.64
C GLU A 6 -36.60 6.01 5.15
N GLU A 7 -36.46 6.16 6.47
CA GLU A 7 -35.24 6.71 7.07
C GLU A 7 -34.09 5.70 6.94
N ILE A 8 -34.37 4.40 7.11
CA ILE A 8 -33.38 3.33 6.96
C ILE A 8 -32.86 3.29 5.51
N GLU A 9 -33.74 3.42 4.53
CA GLU A 9 -33.40 3.51 3.10
C GLU A 9 -32.49 4.70 2.81
N LYS A 10 -32.82 5.88 3.37
CA LYS A 10 -32.03 7.11 3.21
C LYS A 10 -30.62 6.94 3.78
N TYR A 11 -30.48 6.40 4.98
CA TYR A 11 -29.17 6.16 5.58
C TYR A 11 -28.37 5.11 4.82
N ARG A 12 -29.01 4.03 4.36
CA ARG A 12 -28.35 3.00 3.52
C ARG A 12 -27.79 3.61 2.24
N ASN A 13 -28.57 4.43 1.55
CA ASN A 13 -28.16 5.10 0.32
C ASN A 13 -27.06 6.14 0.56
N TYR A 14 -27.15 6.89 1.66
CA TYR A 14 -26.12 7.84 2.08
C TYR A 14 -24.76 7.17 2.33
N TYR A 15 -24.75 6.07 3.09
CA TYR A 15 -23.52 5.32 3.37
C TYR A 15 -22.97 4.59 2.14
N ASN A 16 -23.83 4.05 1.28
CA ASN A 16 -23.38 3.43 0.02
C ASN A 16 -22.74 4.46 -0.93
N GLY A 17 -23.36 5.63 -1.12
CA GLY A 17 -22.80 6.68 -1.96
C GLY A 17 -21.49 7.28 -1.40
N LYS A 18 -21.28 7.23 -0.08
CA LYS A 18 -20.00 7.63 0.55
C LYS A 18 -18.91 6.57 0.33
N ARG A 19 -19.22 5.28 0.48
CA ARG A 19 -18.26 4.18 0.23
C ARG A 19 -17.80 4.13 -1.22
N GLU A 20 -18.68 4.42 -2.18
CA GLU A 20 -18.32 4.47 -3.60
C GLU A 20 -17.39 5.64 -3.96
N LYS A 21 -17.46 6.76 -3.23
CA LYS A 21 -16.60 7.94 -3.48
C LYS A 21 -15.23 7.85 -2.84
N GLU A 22 -15.08 7.09 -1.76
CA GLU A 22 -13.83 7.00 -0.97
C GLU A 22 -12.79 6.06 -1.62
N ILE A 23 -13.24 5.12 -2.46
CA ILE A 23 -12.36 4.27 -3.28
C ILE A 23 -12.28 4.88 -4.69
N SER A 24 -11.66 6.05 -4.79
CA SER A 24 -11.20 6.52 -6.10
C SER A 24 -10.07 5.61 -6.54
N GLU A 25 -10.33 4.77 -7.53
CA GLU A 25 -9.33 3.95 -8.22
C GLU A 25 -8.20 4.87 -8.68
N VAL A 26 -7.04 4.77 -8.02
CA VAL A 26 -5.83 5.46 -8.44
C VAL A 26 -5.39 4.78 -9.72
N ASN A 27 -5.90 5.27 -10.85
CA ASN A 27 -5.48 4.86 -12.17
C ASN A 27 -4.42 5.88 -12.63
N PRO A 28 -3.13 5.69 -12.29
CA PRO A 28 -2.09 6.53 -12.86
C PRO A 28 -2.18 6.37 -14.37
N LYS A 29 -2.17 7.48 -15.11
CA LYS A 29 -2.07 7.46 -16.57
C LYS A 29 -0.62 7.70 -16.93
N PRO A 30 0.26 6.68 -16.87
CA PRO A 30 1.67 6.88 -17.13
C PRO A 30 1.83 7.29 -18.59
N ASN A 31 2.43 8.45 -18.81
CA ASN A 31 2.81 8.91 -20.15
C ASN A 31 4.05 8.13 -20.60
N ASN A 32 3.84 6.88 -21.03
CA ASN A 32 4.86 5.93 -21.49
C ASN A 32 5.43 6.30 -22.89
N GLY A 33 5.77 7.57 -23.11
CA GLY A 33 6.34 8.05 -24.36
C GLY A 33 7.79 7.62 -24.56
N LEU A 34 8.29 7.72 -25.79
CA LEU A 34 9.69 7.43 -26.14
C LEU A 34 10.70 8.24 -25.29
N ALA A 35 10.35 9.50 -24.97
CA ALA A 35 11.14 10.35 -24.09
C ALA A 35 11.28 9.75 -22.66
N SER A 36 10.23 9.11 -22.14
CA SER A 36 10.26 8.47 -20.80
C SER A 36 11.21 7.27 -20.75
N LYS A 37 11.36 6.54 -21.86
CA LYS A 37 12.31 5.41 -21.94
C LYS A 37 13.75 5.90 -22.04
N LEU A 38 13.98 7.02 -22.75
CA LEU A 38 15.31 7.59 -22.90
C LEU A 38 15.83 8.15 -21.57
N ILE A 39 14.97 8.87 -20.83
CA ILE A 39 15.34 9.41 -19.51
C ILE A 39 15.60 8.27 -18.50
N ASP A 40 14.79 7.21 -18.51
CA ASP A 40 15.00 6.02 -17.67
C ASP A 40 16.32 5.30 -17.99
N TRP A 41 16.67 5.19 -19.28
CA TRP A 41 17.95 4.62 -19.69
C TRP A 41 19.14 5.50 -19.28
N PHE A 42 19.02 6.81 -19.44
CA PHE A 42 20.06 7.77 -19.06
C PHE A 42 20.28 7.77 -17.54
N GLU A 43 19.20 7.80 -16.75
CA GLU A 43 19.26 7.69 -15.29
C GLU A 43 19.98 6.42 -14.86
N LYS A 44 19.60 5.26 -15.41
CA LYS A 44 20.27 3.98 -15.13
C LYS A 44 21.76 4.01 -15.45
N LEU A 45 22.14 4.64 -16.55
CA LEU A 45 23.55 4.78 -16.93
C LEU A 45 24.31 5.66 -15.92
N VAL A 46 23.76 6.80 -15.56
CA VAL A 46 24.36 7.73 -14.57
C VAL A 46 24.47 7.08 -13.19
N VAL A 47 23.39 6.47 -12.71
CA VAL A 47 23.34 5.75 -11.44
C VAL A 47 24.38 4.63 -11.40
N LYS A 48 24.44 3.81 -12.46
CA LYS A 48 25.42 2.73 -12.56
C LYS A 48 26.85 3.26 -12.61
N LEU A 49 27.10 4.36 -13.32
CA LEU A 49 28.41 5.02 -13.35
C LEU A 49 28.82 5.52 -11.96
N MET A 50 27.90 6.13 -11.22
CA MET A 50 28.14 6.61 -9.85
C MET A 50 28.48 5.47 -8.89
N TYR A 51 27.72 4.37 -8.90
CA TYR A 51 27.94 3.25 -7.99
C TYR A 51 29.14 2.37 -8.38
N TYR A 52 29.47 2.25 -9.68
CA TYR A 52 30.57 1.40 -10.16
C TYR A 52 31.93 2.11 -10.10
N ASN A 53 31.99 3.41 -10.44
CA ASN A 53 33.26 4.14 -10.51
C ASN A 53 33.69 4.77 -9.19
N ASN A 54 32.77 5.06 -8.26
CA ASN A 54 33.11 5.62 -6.95
C ASN A 54 33.22 4.50 -5.91
N SER A 55 34.13 3.55 -6.16
CA SER A 55 34.46 2.45 -5.25
C SER A 55 34.98 2.97 -3.91
N SER A 56 34.05 3.27 -3.01
CA SER A 56 34.21 3.33 -1.55
C SER A 56 32.81 3.48 -0.99
N SER A 57 32.39 2.54 -0.16
CA SER A 57 31.04 2.49 0.45
C SER A 57 29.96 1.90 -0.45
N SER A 58 30.23 0.67 -0.88
CA SER A 58 29.33 -0.42 -0.55
C SER A 58 27.89 -0.27 -1.08
N SER A 59 27.69 -0.89 -2.23
CA SER A 59 26.51 -1.72 -2.50
C SER A 59 26.35 -2.88 -1.46
N SER A 60 26.76 -2.68 -0.20
CA SER A 60 26.19 -3.45 0.90
C SER A 60 24.72 -3.14 0.83
N ALA A 61 23.92 -4.19 0.64
CA ALA A 61 22.51 -4.17 0.97
C ALA A 61 22.33 -3.24 2.16
N LEU A 62 21.67 -2.11 1.92
CA LEU A 62 21.42 -1.08 2.90
C LEU A 62 21.09 -1.79 4.21
N HIS A 63 21.90 -1.67 5.25
CA HIS A 63 21.75 -2.52 6.44
C HIS A 63 20.33 -2.38 7.04
N PHE A 64 19.71 -1.21 6.81
CA PHE A 64 18.32 -0.90 7.14
C PHE A 64 17.26 -1.56 6.25
N LEU A 65 17.63 -2.18 5.14
CA LEU A 65 16.79 -3.04 4.28
C LEU A 65 17.21 -4.51 4.40
N SER A 66 17.85 -4.91 5.50
CA SER A 66 18.23 -6.30 5.74
C SER A 66 17.26 -6.97 6.74
N GLY A 67 17.10 -8.30 6.62
CA GLY A 67 16.22 -9.07 7.48
C GLY A 67 14.74 -8.63 7.40
N ASN A 68 14.11 -8.41 8.56
CA ASN A 68 12.70 -8.02 8.68
C ASN A 68 12.37 -6.62 8.14
N PHE A 69 13.37 -5.83 7.77
CA PHE A 69 13.20 -4.50 7.17
C PHE A 69 13.30 -4.54 5.64
N THR A 70 13.41 -5.73 5.05
CA THR A 70 13.32 -5.87 3.59
C THR A 70 11.90 -5.50 3.13
N PRO A 71 11.75 -4.77 2.01
CA PRO A 71 10.44 -4.52 1.45
C PRO A 71 9.80 -5.85 1.06
N ASN A 72 8.55 -6.06 1.49
CA ASN A 72 7.78 -7.20 1.02
C ASN A 72 7.58 -7.04 -0.49
N ARG A 73 8.00 -8.05 -1.27
CA ARG A 73 7.92 -7.99 -2.75
C ARG A 73 6.48 -8.02 -3.25
N HIS A 74 5.56 -8.48 -2.40
CA HIS A 74 4.15 -8.61 -2.73
C HIS A 74 3.32 -7.93 -1.64
N GLU A 75 2.30 -7.19 -2.06
CA GLU A 75 1.29 -6.71 -1.14
C GLU A 75 0.59 -7.91 -0.50
N THR A 76 0.35 -7.82 0.82
CA THR A 76 -0.32 -8.90 1.53
C THR A 76 -1.83 -8.79 1.29
N PRO A 77 -2.48 -9.79 0.68
CA PRO A 77 -3.91 -9.73 0.42
C PRO A 77 -4.70 -9.75 1.74
N PRO A 78 -5.94 -9.23 1.76
CA PRO A 78 -6.80 -9.30 2.94
C PRO A 78 -6.96 -10.75 3.40
N THR A 79 -6.42 -11.06 4.59
CA THR A 79 -6.46 -12.40 5.17
C THR A 79 -7.52 -12.43 6.27
N LYS A 80 -8.43 -13.39 6.20
CA LYS A 80 -9.46 -13.63 7.22
C LYS A 80 -8.97 -14.71 8.20
N ASP A 81 -9.46 -14.64 9.43
CA ASP A 81 -9.37 -15.72 10.43
C ASP A 81 -7.94 -16.18 10.74
N LEU A 82 -7.07 -15.22 11.08
CA LEU A 82 -5.70 -15.51 11.53
C LEU A 82 -5.74 -16.42 12.76
N HIS A 83 -4.92 -17.48 12.77
CA HIS A 83 -4.91 -18.45 13.86
C HIS A 83 -4.50 -17.78 15.18
N VAL A 84 -5.40 -17.83 16.17
CA VAL A 84 -5.21 -17.23 17.49
C VAL A 84 -4.75 -18.30 18.46
N LEU A 85 -3.59 -18.08 19.09
CA LEU A 85 -3.17 -18.87 20.24
C LEU A 85 -3.63 -18.15 21.52
N GLY A 86 -4.41 -18.83 22.36
CA GLY A 86 -4.97 -18.25 23.59
C GLY A 86 -6.35 -17.61 23.40
N TYR A 87 -6.61 -16.49 24.07
CA TYR A 87 -7.90 -15.81 24.06
C TYR A 87 -7.73 -14.32 23.75
N LEU A 88 -8.39 -13.84 22.69
CA LEU A 88 -8.53 -12.42 22.42
C LEU A 88 -9.64 -11.85 23.31
N PRO A 89 -9.41 -10.73 24.03
CA PRO A 89 -10.44 -10.13 24.87
C PRO A 89 -11.64 -9.65 24.04
N VAL A 90 -12.85 -10.06 24.44
CA VAL A 90 -14.10 -9.87 23.67
C VAL A 90 -14.60 -8.42 23.66
N SER A 91 -14.16 -7.58 24.59
CA SER A 91 -14.70 -6.22 24.77
C SER A 91 -14.05 -5.14 23.88
N THR A 92 -13.21 -5.52 22.93
CA THR A 92 -12.42 -4.54 22.18
C THR A 92 -12.32 -4.88 20.70
N SER A 93 -13.10 -4.18 19.87
CA SER A 93 -12.74 -4.02 18.46
C SER A 93 -11.45 -3.19 18.40
N PHE A 94 -10.34 -3.82 18.05
CA PHE A 94 -9.09 -3.12 17.77
C PHE A 94 -8.71 -3.30 16.32
N THR A 95 -8.58 -2.20 15.60
CA THR A 95 -7.93 -2.14 14.29
C THR A 95 -6.48 -1.73 14.55
N ILE A 96 -5.55 -2.66 14.33
CA ILE A 96 -4.12 -2.34 14.37
C ILE A 96 -3.72 -1.91 12.96
N TYR A 97 -3.36 -0.65 12.80
CA TYR A 97 -2.74 -0.15 11.57
C TYR A 97 -1.24 -0.44 11.67
N ILE A 98 -0.75 -1.32 10.80
CA ILE A 98 0.68 -1.53 10.60
C ILE A 98 1.10 -0.49 9.55
N LEU A 99 1.85 0.52 9.99
CA LEU A 99 2.43 1.58 9.16
C LEU A 99 3.59 1.06 8.32
#